data_AF-R0NZH8-F1
#
_entry.id   AF-R0NZH8-F1
#
_cell.length_a   1.000
_cell.length_b   1.000
_cell.length_c   1.000
_cell.angle_alpha   90.00
_cell.angle_beta   90.00
_cell.angle_gamma   90.00
#
_symmetry.space_group_name_H-M   'P 1'
#
loop_
_entity.id
_entity.type
_entity.pdbx_description
1 polymer ?
#
loop_
_entity_poly.entity_id
_entity_poly.type
_entity_poly.pdbx_seq_one_letter_code
_entity_poly.pdbx_strand_id
1 'polypeptide(L)'
;MITDKSFNYLVDQVYEVDKNKNSTPWKAGDELRKDSQTFRVLSAKDNTSNGMQAMAVAPVDKNGNVDYSHVVIAYAGTNRDDRLDIQTDIQSIGFGDRRMLSDSKTKTFRKSQFQTALSFAEEIEKTYPSAKITTAGHSLGESLAMYVALKRGYANIGYNGPDIHNLISKEEIKYMQEHPEQFRNYRHKYDFIGNIMGNTTQTAIYPYIYPAKDNWGDKLEYHNLSQWRFDENGQLVDL
;
A
#
# COMPACT_ATOMS: atom_id res chain seq x y z
N MET A 1 14.72 8.20 10.78
CA MET A 1 13.81 7.05 10.71
C MET A 1 12.51 7.52 10.07
N ILE A 2 11.89 6.69 9.23
CA ILE A 2 10.58 6.99 8.62
C ILE A 2 9.52 6.54 9.63
N THR A 3 8.60 7.43 9.99
CA THR A 3 7.58 7.16 11.03
C THR A 3 6.29 6.64 10.41
N ASP A 4 5.40 6.07 11.21
CA ASP A 4 4.09 5.60 10.74
C ASP A 4 3.31 6.75 10.08
N LYS A 5 3.33 7.96 10.66
CA LYS A 5 2.73 9.18 10.09
C LYS A 5 3.28 9.49 8.69
N SER A 6 4.57 9.28 8.48
CA SER A 6 5.19 9.49 7.18
C SER A 6 4.80 8.42 6.18
N PHE A 7 4.67 7.15 6.59
CA PHE A 7 4.09 6.12 5.72
C PHE A 7 2.65 6.46 5.34
N ASN A 8 1.82 6.90 6.29
CA ASN A 8 0.44 7.35 6.04
C ASN A 8 0.40 8.48 5.00
N TYR A 9 1.30 9.46 5.12
CA TYR A 9 1.46 10.52 4.13
C TYR A 9 1.88 9.97 2.76
N LEU A 10 2.89 9.09 2.68
CA LEU A 10 3.36 8.55 1.40
C LEU A 10 2.30 7.73 0.66
N VAL A 11 1.49 6.95 1.39
CA VAL A 11 0.37 6.18 0.78
C VAL A 11 -0.84 7.03 0.44
N ASP A 12 -0.95 8.25 1.00
CA ASP A 12 -1.88 9.27 0.53
C ASP A 12 -1.37 9.91 -0.76
N GLN A 13 -0.08 10.27 -0.81
CA GLN A 13 0.52 10.95 -1.95
C GLN A 13 0.66 10.09 -3.20
N VAL A 14 0.75 8.76 -3.09
CA VAL A 14 0.88 7.90 -4.29
C VAL A 14 -0.32 7.99 -5.23
N TYR A 15 -1.51 8.36 -4.74
CA TYR A 15 -2.68 8.61 -5.58
C TYR A 15 -2.49 9.78 -6.55
N GLU A 16 -1.60 10.72 -6.22
CA GLU A 16 -1.28 11.90 -7.05
C GLU A 16 -0.35 11.57 -8.22
N VAL A 17 0.05 10.30 -8.40
CA VAL A 17 0.74 9.82 -9.60
C VAL A 17 -0.24 9.65 -10.78
N ASP A 18 -1.55 9.59 -10.52
CA ASP A 18 -2.59 9.46 -11.55
C ASP A 18 -2.62 10.66 -12.49
N LYS A 19 -2.07 10.50 -13.71
CA LYS A 19 -2.01 11.58 -14.70
C LYS A 19 -3.37 11.99 -15.28
N ASN A 20 -4.40 11.16 -15.09
CA ASN A 20 -5.75 11.46 -15.57
C ASN A 20 -6.54 12.28 -14.55
N LYS A 21 -6.18 12.18 -13.27
CA LYS A 21 -6.84 12.91 -12.16
C LYS A 21 -6.04 14.11 -11.67
N ASN A 22 -4.72 14.11 -11.82
CA ASN A 22 -3.85 15.21 -11.42
C ASN A 22 -3.18 15.87 -12.64
N SER A 23 -3.35 17.18 -12.78
CA SER A 23 -2.72 17.99 -13.84
C SER A 23 -1.19 18.11 -13.71
N THR A 24 -0.67 17.88 -12.52
CA THR A 24 0.76 17.91 -12.17
C THR A 24 1.11 16.66 -11.36
N PRO A 25 1.10 15.47 -11.99
CA PRO A 25 1.31 14.22 -11.27
C PRO A 25 2.76 14.11 -10.79
N TRP A 26 2.95 13.41 -9.67
CA TRP A 26 4.30 13.18 -9.13
C TRP A 26 5.19 12.44 -10.12
N LYS A 27 6.43 12.91 -10.23
CA LYS A 27 7.47 12.32 -11.09
C LYS A 27 8.83 12.34 -10.40
N ALA A 28 9.76 11.56 -10.94
CA ALA A 28 11.13 11.52 -10.46
C ALA A 28 11.73 12.94 -10.37
N GLY A 29 12.34 13.26 -9.23
CA GLY A 29 12.89 14.57 -8.93
C GLY A 29 12.01 15.45 -8.04
N ASP A 30 10.71 15.18 -7.93
CA ASP A 30 9.81 15.97 -7.08
C ASP A 30 10.08 15.74 -5.58
N GLU A 31 9.73 16.71 -4.75
CA GLU A 31 9.93 16.65 -3.30
C GLU A 31 8.62 16.69 -2.54
N LEU A 32 8.37 15.64 -1.75
CA LEU A 32 7.22 15.51 -0.88
C LEU A 32 7.62 15.96 0.53
N ARG A 33 6.86 16.90 1.09
CA ARG A 33 7.16 17.52 2.39
C ARG A 33 6.00 17.36 3.34
N LYS A 34 6.26 16.74 4.49
CA LYS A 34 5.31 16.66 5.60
C LYS A 34 6.03 16.88 6.91
N ASP A 35 5.58 17.87 7.67
CA ASP A 35 6.19 18.28 8.93
C ASP A 35 7.70 18.55 8.76
N SER A 36 8.55 17.87 9.53
CA SER A 36 10.02 17.98 9.43
C SER A 36 10.65 16.97 8.47
N GLN A 37 9.87 16.16 7.75
CA GLN A 37 10.39 15.13 6.86
C GLN A 37 10.19 15.50 5.39
N THR A 38 11.25 15.35 4.61
CA THR A 38 11.25 15.55 3.17
C THR A 38 11.63 14.24 2.49
N PHE A 39 10.97 13.94 1.38
CA PHE A 39 11.26 12.79 0.53
C PHE A 39 11.46 13.23 -0.91
N ARG A 40 12.40 12.61 -1.60
CA ARG A 40 12.62 12.76 -3.04
C ARG A 40 11.95 11.60 -3.76
N VAL A 41 11.10 11.91 -4.74
CA VAL A 41 10.56 10.91 -5.66
C VAL A 41 11.70 10.40 -6.55
N LEU A 42 11.97 9.11 -6.47
CA LEU A 42 12.99 8.41 -7.26
C LEU A 42 12.41 7.94 -8.59
N SER A 43 11.18 7.44 -8.54
CA SER A 43 10.44 6.96 -9.70
C SER A 43 8.94 6.94 -9.38
N ALA A 44 8.11 7.17 -10.38
CA ALA A 44 6.66 7.10 -10.28
C ALA A 44 6.11 6.37 -11.51
N LYS A 45 5.08 5.55 -11.31
CA LYS A 45 4.49 4.71 -12.36
C LYS A 45 2.98 4.75 -12.26
N ASP A 46 2.33 5.23 -13.33
CA ASP A 46 0.89 5.14 -13.56
C ASP A 46 0.64 4.19 -14.74
N ASN A 47 0.27 2.95 -14.43
CA ASN A 47 -0.03 1.94 -15.44
C ASN A 47 -1.51 1.97 -15.81
N THR A 48 -1.88 2.86 -16.73
CA THR A 48 -3.26 3.00 -17.23
C THR A 48 -3.83 1.75 -17.89
N SER A 49 -3.01 0.74 -18.22
CA SER A 49 -3.52 -0.51 -18.78
C SER A 49 -4.21 -1.39 -17.74
N ASN A 50 -3.76 -1.36 -16.48
CA ASN A 50 -4.31 -2.22 -15.42
C ASN A 50 -4.64 -1.47 -14.11
N GLY A 51 -4.43 -0.15 -14.07
CA GLY A 51 -4.74 0.72 -12.93
C GLY A 51 -3.70 0.73 -11.82
N MET A 52 -2.56 0.02 -11.95
CA MET A 52 -1.53 0.04 -10.92
C MET A 52 -0.85 1.41 -10.87
N GLN A 53 -0.80 2.01 -9.69
CA GLN A 53 -0.10 3.25 -9.40
C GLN A 53 0.91 3.02 -8.28
N ALA A 54 2.14 3.47 -8.48
CA ALA A 54 3.21 3.29 -7.52
C ALA A 54 4.21 4.44 -7.56
N MET A 55 4.87 4.66 -6.42
CA MET A 55 5.90 5.68 -6.26
C MET A 55 7.02 5.16 -5.36
N ALA A 56 8.26 5.27 -5.81
CA ALA A 56 9.43 5.01 -5.00
C ALA A 56 10.03 6.34 -4.52
N VAL A 57 10.33 6.45 -3.24
CA VAL A 57 10.89 7.66 -2.62
C VAL A 57 12.07 7.34 -1.71
N ALA A 58 12.96 8.31 -1.50
CA ALA A 58 14.01 8.26 -0.50
C ALA A 58 13.95 9.49 0.43
N PRO A 59 14.31 9.37 1.72
CA PRO A 59 14.41 10.51 2.62
C PRO A 59 15.44 11.54 2.15
N VAL A 60 15.21 12.80 2.50
CA VAL A 60 16.16 13.91 2.27
C VAL A 60 16.57 14.48 3.62
N ASP A 61 17.87 14.63 3.84
CA ASP A 61 18.40 15.22 5.06
C ASP A 61 18.20 16.76 5.10
N LYS A 62 18.47 17.36 6.25
CA LYS A 62 18.34 18.82 6.45
C LYS A 62 19.24 19.68 5.55
N ASN A 63 20.26 19.08 4.93
CA ASN A 63 21.18 19.74 4.02
C ASN A 63 20.78 19.55 2.54
N GLY A 64 19.69 18.81 2.26
CA GLY A 64 19.22 18.52 0.91
C GLY A 64 19.82 17.27 0.27
N ASN A 65 20.60 16.46 1.02
CA ASN A 65 21.16 15.22 0.49
C ASN A 65 20.12 14.10 0.56
N VAL A 66 20.01 13.31 -0.51
CA VAL A 66 19.10 12.17 -0.59
C VAL A 66 19.77 10.94 0.03
N ASP A 67 19.08 10.29 0.98
CA ASP A 67 19.51 9.02 1.56
C ASP A 67 19.03 7.83 0.72
N TYR A 68 19.82 7.45 -0.28
CA TYR A 68 19.55 6.30 -1.13
C TYR A 68 19.69 4.94 -0.42
N SER A 69 20.16 4.90 0.83
CA SER A 69 20.25 3.63 1.59
C SER A 69 18.89 3.17 2.12
N HIS A 70 17.88 4.03 2.11
CA HIS A 70 16.50 3.71 2.49
C HIS A 70 15.53 4.12 1.39
N VAL A 71 14.77 3.16 0.87
CA VAL A 71 13.77 3.42 -0.17
C VAL A 71 12.42 2.92 0.29
N VAL A 72 11.39 3.76 0.13
CA VAL A 72 9.99 3.36 0.33
C VAL A 72 9.31 3.24 -1.01
N ILE A 73 8.64 2.13 -1.25
CA ILE A 73 7.78 1.93 -2.42
C ILE A 73 6.32 1.99 -1.94
N ALA A 74 5.64 3.09 -2.24
CA ALA A 74 4.23 3.27 -1.98
C ALA A 74 3.41 2.77 -3.17
N TYR A 75 2.30 2.07 -2.88
CA TYR A 75 1.33 1.60 -3.88
C TYR A 75 -0.04 2.19 -3.58
N ALA A 76 -0.69 2.78 -4.59
CA ALA A 76 -2.07 3.23 -4.45
C ALA A 76 -3.02 2.03 -4.53
N GLY A 77 -4.14 2.12 -3.80
CA GLY A 77 -5.31 1.29 -4.12
C GLY A 77 -6.09 1.88 -5.29
N THR A 78 -7.28 1.35 -5.54
CA THR A 78 -8.21 2.01 -6.45
C THR A 78 -8.57 3.40 -5.91
N ASN A 79 -8.82 4.35 -6.80
CA ASN A 79 -9.13 5.73 -6.47
C ASN A 79 -10.27 5.85 -5.43
N ARG A 80 -10.21 6.89 -4.60
CA ARG A 80 -11.13 7.10 -3.47
C ARG A 80 -12.61 7.18 -3.86
N ASP A 81 -12.92 7.62 -5.07
CA ASP A 81 -14.29 7.74 -5.57
C ASP A 81 -14.88 6.37 -5.95
N ASP A 82 -14.03 5.38 -6.21
CA ASP A 82 -14.39 4.06 -6.77
C ASP A 82 -14.35 2.96 -5.69
N ARG A 83 -14.52 3.35 -4.42
CA ARG A 83 -14.37 2.43 -3.27
C ARG A 83 -15.42 1.32 -3.19
N LEU A 84 -16.55 1.47 -3.89
CA LEU A 84 -17.54 0.40 -4.04
C LEU A 84 -17.05 -0.66 -5.04
N ASP A 85 -16.34 -0.26 -6.10
CA ASP A 85 -15.79 -1.18 -7.10
C ASP A 85 -14.65 -2.02 -6.51
N ILE A 86 -13.90 -1.45 -5.55
CA ILE A 86 -12.87 -2.16 -4.77
C ILE A 86 -13.38 -3.47 -4.16
N GLN A 87 -14.61 -3.47 -3.61
CA GLN A 87 -15.18 -4.69 -3.05
C GLN A 87 -15.32 -5.78 -4.11
N THR A 88 -15.86 -5.44 -5.28
CA THR A 88 -16.07 -6.37 -6.40
C THR A 88 -14.73 -6.90 -6.90
N ASP A 89 -13.75 -6.02 -7.05
CA ASP A 89 -12.40 -6.35 -7.49
C ASP A 89 -11.71 -7.33 -6.50
N ILE A 90 -11.75 -7.04 -5.20
CA ILE A 90 -11.15 -7.91 -4.16
C ILE A 90 -11.88 -9.25 -4.06
N GLN A 91 -13.22 -9.26 -4.07
CA GLN A 91 -13.98 -10.50 -3.99
C GLN A 91 -13.68 -11.41 -5.18
N SER A 92 -13.57 -10.86 -6.40
CA SER A 92 -13.23 -11.65 -7.59
C SER A 92 -11.85 -12.33 -7.50
N ILE A 93 -10.87 -11.66 -6.90
CA ILE A 93 -9.56 -12.23 -6.60
C ILE A 93 -9.67 -13.40 -5.61
N GLY A 94 -10.53 -13.27 -4.61
CA GLY A 94 -10.80 -14.30 -3.60
C GLY A 94 -11.40 -15.60 -4.16
N PHE A 95 -12.19 -15.51 -5.24
CA PHE A 95 -12.84 -16.66 -5.87
C PHE A 95 -11.99 -17.36 -6.95
N GLY A 96 -10.73 -16.95 -7.14
CA GLY A 96 -9.76 -17.74 -7.90
C GLY A 96 -9.59 -17.38 -9.37
N ASP A 97 -9.98 -16.17 -9.81
CA ASP A 97 -9.65 -15.67 -11.16
C ASP A 97 -8.17 -15.23 -11.24
N ARG A 98 -7.30 -16.22 -11.04
CA ARG A 98 -5.88 -16.06 -10.78
C ARG A 98 -5.12 -15.90 -12.10
N ARG A 99 -4.53 -14.72 -12.27
CA ARG A 99 -3.25 -14.40 -12.98
C ARG A 99 -3.34 -13.72 -14.34
N MET A 100 -4.52 -13.58 -14.94
CA MET A 100 -4.73 -12.76 -16.14
C MET A 100 -6.16 -12.23 -16.15
N LEU A 101 -6.33 -10.90 -16.19
CA LEU A 101 -7.62 -10.35 -16.54
C LEU A 101 -7.78 -10.56 -18.06
N SER A 102 -8.62 -11.51 -18.44
CA SER A 102 -9.13 -11.56 -19.81
C SER A 102 -10.23 -10.50 -19.90
N ASP A 103 -9.93 -9.40 -20.58
CA ASP A 103 -10.96 -8.41 -20.88
C ASP A 103 -12.00 -9.09 -21.77
N SER A 104 -13.16 -9.44 -21.20
CA SER A 104 -14.15 -10.30 -21.87
C SER A 104 -14.69 -9.67 -23.16
N LYS A 105 -14.51 -8.34 -23.33
CA LYS A 105 -14.86 -7.59 -24.54
C LYS A 105 -13.74 -7.58 -25.59
N THR A 106 -12.48 -7.54 -25.18
CA THR A 106 -11.34 -7.35 -26.12
C THR A 106 -10.45 -8.58 -26.29
N LYS A 107 -10.69 -9.66 -25.52
CA LYS A 107 -9.86 -10.88 -25.47
C LYS A 107 -8.36 -10.59 -25.26
N THR A 108 -8.04 -9.45 -24.66
CA THR A 108 -6.66 -9.02 -24.46
C THR A 108 -6.20 -9.42 -23.06
N PHE A 109 -5.01 -9.98 -23.00
CA PHE A 109 -4.38 -10.44 -21.79
C PHE A 109 -3.67 -9.29 -21.08
N ARG A 110 -4.14 -8.89 -19.89
CA ARG A 110 -3.51 -7.85 -19.08
C ARG A 110 -2.83 -8.45 -17.84
N LYS A 111 -1.58 -8.03 -17.59
CA LYS A 111 -0.88 -8.37 -16.34
C LYS A 111 -1.67 -7.81 -15.16
N SER A 112 -1.80 -8.57 -14.08
CA SER A 112 -2.47 -8.08 -12.87
C SER A 112 -1.69 -6.94 -12.23
N GLN A 113 -2.37 -6.10 -11.43
CA GLN A 113 -1.71 -5.04 -10.67
C GLN A 113 -0.58 -5.59 -9.79
N PHE A 114 -0.78 -6.77 -9.17
CA PHE A 114 0.23 -7.48 -8.38
C PHE A 114 1.51 -7.80 -9.15
N GLN A 115 1.38 -8.28 -10.40
CA GLN A 115 2.55 -8.57 -11.24
C GLN A 115 3.30 -7.30 -11.62
N THR A 116 2.57 -6.23 -11.96
CA THR A 116 3.21 -4.96 -12.32
C THR A 116 3.80 -4.23 -11.12
N ALA A 117 3.21 -4.39 -9.93
CA ALA A 117 3.74 -3.90 -8.67
C ALA A 117 5.06 -4.60 -8.32
N LEU A 118 5.12 -5.92 -8.50
CA LEU A 118 6.34 -6.72 -8.32
C LEU A 118 7.43 -6.31 -9.31
N SER A 119 7.09 -6.17 -10.61
CA SER A 119 8.07 -5.72 -11.61
C SER A 119 8.59 -4.30 -11.31
N PHE A 120 7.74 -3.40 -10.80
CA PHE A 120 8.20 -2.07 -10.39
C PHE A 120 9.18 -2.16 -9.23
N ALA A 121 8.91 -2.96 -8.21
CA ALA A 121 9.86 -3.19 -7.12
C ALA A 121 11.20 -3.76 -7.59
N GLU A 122 11.18 -4.72 -8.52
CA GLU A 122 12.40 -5.29 -9.12
C GLU A 122 13.21 -4.24 -9.90
N GLU A 123 12.54 -3.32 -10.61
CA GLU A 123 13.18 -2.18 -11.29
C GLU A 123 13.86 -1.24 -10.27
N ILE A 124 13.21 -0.96 -9.14
CA ILE A 124 13.77 -0.13 -8.06
C ILE A 124 14.94 -0.82 -7.38
N GLU A 125 14.82 -2.09 -7.01
CA GLU A 125 15.90 -2.87 -6.38
C GLU A 125 17.13 -2.96 -7.29
N LYS A 126 16.94 -3.16 -8.59
CA LYS A 126 18.05 -3.15 -9.55
C LYS A 126 18.76 -1.80 -9.62
N THR A 127 18.02 -0.70 -9.47
CA THR A 127 18.55 0.66 -9.51
C THR A 127 19.25 1.04 -8.20
N TYR A 128 18.74 0.54 -7.08
CA TYR A 128 19.26 0.80 -5.73
C TYR A 128 19.57 -0.52 -4.98
N PRO A 129 20.55 -1.31 -5.44
CA PRO A 129 20.76 -2.69 -4.97
C PRO A 129 21.26 -2.81 -3.53
N SER A 130 21.75 -1.73 -2.93
CA SER A 130 22.18 -1.67 -1.53
C SER A 130 21.13 -1.05 -0.61
N ALA A 131 19.99 -0.61 -1.14
CA ALA A 131 18.96 0.05 -0.34
C ALA A 131 18.18 -0.96 0.50
N LYS A 132 17.88 -0.59 1.75
CA LYS A 132 16.84 -1.23 2.53
C LYS A 132 15.48 -0.75 2.01
N ILE A 133 14.78 -1.63 1.30
CA ILE A 133 13.47 -1.32 0.73
C ILE A 133 12.36 -1.65 1.74
N THR A 134 11.39 -0.76 1.86
CA THR A 134 10.13 -0.97 2.59
C THR A 134 8.96 -0.67 1.67
N THR A 135 7.94 -1.51 1.66
CA THR A 135 6.70 -1.26 0.92
C THR A 135 5.66 -0.63 1.83
N ALA A 136 4.78 0.17 1.23
CA ALA A 136 3.64 0.73 1.92
C ALA A 136 2.44 0.84 0.98
N GLY A 137 1.24 0.71 1.52
CA GLY A 137 0.04 0.97 0.75
C GLY A 137 -1.16 1.32 1.59
N HIS A 138 -2.24 1.62 0.88
CA HIS A 138 -3.57 1.82 1.44
C HIS A 138 -4.59 1.06 0.61
N SER A 139 -5.61 0.49 1.25
CA SER A 139 -6.68 -0.24 0.55
C SER A 139 -6.10 -1.41 -0.28
N LEU A 140 -6.53 -1.60 -1.53
CA LEU A 140 -5.92 -2.55 -2.46
C LEU A 140 -4.40 -2.34 -2.60
N GLY A 141 -3.91 -1.10 -2.50
CA GLY A 141 -2.49 -0.77 -2.56
C GLY A 141 -1.70 -1.43 -1.43
N GLU A 142 -2.30 -1.60 -0.25
CA GLU A 142 -1.67 -2.32 0.85
C GLU A 142 -1.60 -3.83 0.58
N SER A 143 -2.61 -4.41 -0.07
CA SER A 143 -2.52 -5.79 -0.56
C SER A 143 -1.38 -5.96 -1.59
N LEU A 144 -1.20 -4.99 -2.49
CA LEU A 144 -0.07 -4.98 -3.44
C LEU A 144 1.27 -4.89 -2.69
N ALA A 145 1.37 -3.98 -1.72
CA ALA A 145 2.56 -3.76 -0.91
C ALA A 145 2.97 -5.03 -0.14
N MET A 146 2.04 -5.66 0.60
CA MET A 146 2.29 -6.92 1.30
C MET A 146 2.72 -8.05 0.36
N TYR A 147 2.08 -8.17 -0.81
CA TYR A 147 2.45 -9.18 -1.79
C TYR A 147 3.88 -8.98 -2.28
N VAL A 148 4.26 -7.74 -2.60
CA VAL A 148 5.63 -7.41 -3.04
C VAL A 148 6.64 -7.67 -1.92
N ALA A 149 6.34 -7.23 -0.69
CA ALA A 149 7.21 -7.48 0.46
C ALA A 149 7.47 -8.96 0.70
N LEU A 150 6.43 -9.80 0.60
CA LEU A 150 6.57 -11.24 0.72
C LEU A 150 7.47 -11.83 -0.38
N LYS A 151 7.27 -11.42 -1.64
CA LYS A 151 8.03 -11.98 -2.78
C LYS A 151 9.48 -11.50 -2.82
N ARG A 152 9.78 -10.34 -2.26
CA ARG A 152 11.13 -9.73 -2.30
C ARG A 152 11.85 -9.72 -0.95
N GLY A 153 11.21 -10.16 0.13
CA GLY A 153 11.79 -10.13 1.48
C GLY A 153 11.91 -8.72 2.07
N TYR A 154 11.06 -7.79 1.67
CA TYR A 154 11.06 -6.42 2.20
C TYR A 154 10.25 -6.32 3.49
N ALA A 155 10.50 -5.26 4.26
CA ALA A 155 9.55 -4.84 5.30
C ALA A 155 8.32 -4.19 4.66
N ASN A 156 7.18 -4.26 5.32
CA ASN A 156 5.93 -3.65 4.90
C ASN A 156 5.24 -2.91 6.05
N ILE A 157 4.68 -1.75 5.73
CA ILE A 157 3.76 -1.03 6.60
C ILE A 157 2.69 -0.33 5.79
N GLY A 158 1.43 -0.57 6.10
CA GLY A 158 0.35 0.24 5.55
C GLY A 158 -0.98 0.07 6.23
N TYR A 159 -2.03 0.43 5.50
CA TYR A 159 -3.29 0.85 6.10
C TYR A 159 -4.50 0.26 5.38
N ASN A 160 -5.38 -0.36 6.15
CA ASN A 160 -6.66 -0.89 5.72
C ASN A 160 -6.58 -1.82 4.51
N GLY A 161 -5.52 -2.63 4.46
CA GLY A 161 -5.31 -3.61 3.40
C GLY A 161 -6.15 -4.87 3.59
N PRO A 162 -6.92 -5.30 2.58
CA PRO A 162 -7.49 -6.65 2.56
C PRO A 162 -6.40 -7.72 2.63
N ASP A 163 -6.71 -8.82 3.32
CA ASP A 163 -5.81 -9.96 3.48
C ASP A 163 -5.54 -10.68 2.15
N ILE A 164 -4.28 -11.07 1.91
CA ILE A 164 -3.79 -11.61 0.63
C ILE A 164 -3.74 -13.15 0.57
N HIS A 165 -4.25 -13.88 1.57
CA HIS A 165 -4.13 -15.35 1.63
C HIS A 165 -4.58 -16.07 0.35
N ASN A 166 -5.59 -15.53 -0.35
CA ASN A 166 -6.07 -16.09 -1.62
C ASN A 166 -5.14 -15.83 -2.82
N LEU A 167 -4.00 -15.16 -2.65
CA LEU A 167 -3.00 -14.87 -3.69
C LEU A 167 -1.69 -15.63 -3.52
N ILE A 168 -1.48 -16.25 -2.36
CA ILE A 168 -0.21 -16.82 -1.95
C ILE A 168 -0.36 -18.33 -1.63
N SER A 169 0.75 -19.03 -1.41
CA SER A 169 0.74 -20.45 -1.06
C SER A 169 0.48 -20.66 0.44
N LYS A 170 0.23 -21.91 0.86
CA LYS A 170 0.04 -22.23 2.28
C LYS A 170 1.33 -22.01 3.09
N GLU A 171 2.47 -22.29 2.49
CA GLU A 171 3.80 -22.07 3.07
C GLU A 171 4.06 -20.58 3.27
N GLU A 172 3.66 -19.77 2.30
CA GLU A 172 3.76 -18.31 2.38
C GLU A 172 2.82 -17.72 3.44
N ILE A 173 1.60 -18.24 3.57
CA ILE A 173 0.69 -17.87 4.67
C ILE A 173 1.36 -18.17 6.01
N LYS A 174 1.91 -19.38 6.16
CA LYS A 174 2.59 -19.78 7.40
C LYS A 174 3.79 -18.87 7.71
N TYR A 175 4.59 -18.53 6.70
CA TYR A 175 5.69 -17.59 6.85
C TYR A 175 5.21 -16.23 7.38
N MET A 176 4.15 -15.66 6.80
CA MET A 176 3.61 -14.37 7.27
C MET A 176 3.08 -14.45 8.71
N GLN A 177 2.48 -15.58 9.10
CA GLN A 177 2.00 -15.82 10.46
C GLN A 177 3.15 -15.94 11.48
N GLU A 178 4.31 -16.45 11.06
CA GLU A 178 5.52 -16.58 11.89
C GLU A 178 6.35 -15.29 11.95
N HIS A 179 6.15 -14.38 10.98
CA HIS A 179 6.86 -13.10 10.85
C HIS A 179 5.91 -11.88 10.73
N PRO A 180 4.91 -11.72 11.60
CA PRO A 180 3.91 -10.65 11.47
C PRO A 180 4.52 -9.24 11.58
N GLU A 181 5.67 -9.09 12.24
CA GLU A 181 6.41 -7.84 12.38
C GLU A 181 6.95 -7.31 11.04
N GLN A 182 7.19 -8.21 10.07
CA GLN A 182 7.59 -7.82 8.72
C GLN A 182 6.42 -7.21 7.94
N PHE A 183 5.17 -7.56 8.27
CA PHE A 183 3.97 -7.26 7.50
C PHE A 183 2.95 -6.46 8.34
N ARG A 184 3.28 -5.23 8.72
CA ARG A 184 2.42 -4.41 9.58
C ARG A 184 1.26 -3.82 8.76
N ASN A 185 0.06 -4.38 8.89
CA ASN A 185 -1.13 -3.86 8.23
C ASN A 185 -2.11 -3.29 9.27
N TYR A 186 -2.08 -1.97 9.45
CA TYR A 186 -2.98 -1.29 10.38
C TYR A 186 -4.40 -1.32 9.83
N ARG A 187 -5.34 -1.92 10.56
CA ARG A 187 -6.73 -2.04 10.16
C ARG A 187 -7.67 -1.43 11.17
N HIS A 188 -8.55 -0.57 10.70
CA HIS A 188 -9.64 -0.06 11.52
C HIS A 188 -10.63 -1.20 11.74
N LYS A 189 -11.00 -1.47 12.99
CA LYS A 189 -11.85 -2.63 13.37
C LYS A 189 -13.20 -2.67 12.63
N TYR A 190 -13.73 -1.49 12.29
CA TYR A 190 -15.02 -1.32 11.62
C TYR A 190 -14.90 -0.99 10.13
N ASP A 191 -13.69 -0.94 9.57
CA ASP A 191 -13.53 -0.76 8.13
C ASP A 191 -14.03 -2.00 7.39
N PHE A 192 -15.07 -1.83 6.58
CA PHE A 192 -15.62 -2.95 5.81
C PHE A 192 -14.63 -3.48 4.76
N ILE A 193 -13.91 -2.60 4.05
CA ILE A 193 -13.09 -2.99 2.90
C ILE A 193 -11.85 -3.74 3.37
N GLY A 194 -11.08 -3.16 4.30
CA GLY A 194 -9.90 -3.82 4.86
C GLY A 194 -10.27 -5.17 5.47
N ASN A 195 -11.46 -5.29 6.07
CA ASN A 195 -11.90 -6.51 6.74
C ASN A 195 -12.57 -7.58 5.87
N ILE A 196 -12.81 -7.30 4.58
CA ILE A 196 -13.64 -8.16 3.72
C ILE A 196 -13.07 -9.57 3.50
N MET A 197 -11.75 -9.73 3.59
CA MET A 197 -11.04 -11.01 3.37
C MET A 197 -10.62 -11.71 4.67
N GLY A 198 -11.09 -11.23 5.83
CA GLY A 198 -10.65 -11.76 7.12
C GLY A 198 -9.20 -11.39 7.44
N ASN A 199 -8.52 -12.25 8.21
CA ASN A 199 -7.14 -12.04 8.68
C ASN A 199 -6.37 -13.38 8.75
N THR A 200 -6.45 -14.18 7.69
CA THR A 200 -5.79 -15.50 7.62
C THR A 200 -4.28 -15.39 7.73
N THR A 201 -3.65 -14.33 7.20
CA THR A 201 -2.20 -14.09 7.31
C THR A 201 -1.77 -13.63 8.70
N GLN A 202 -2.71 -13.23 9.57
CA GLN A 202 -2.44 -12.70 10.92
C GLN A 202 -1.57 -11.43 10.94
N THR A 203 -1.61 -10.64 9.88
CA THR A 203 -0.83 -9.41 9.71
C THR A 203 -1.57 -8.15 10.16
N ALA A 204 -2.89 -8.26 10.36
CA ALA A 204 -3.72 -7.14 10.78
C ALA A 204 -3.41 -6.70 12.22
N ILE A 205 -3.14 -5.41 12.40
CA ILE A 205 -3.00 -4.74 13.69
C ILE A 205 -4.21 -3.83 13.87
N TYR A 206 -4.99 -4.04 14.93
CA TYR A 206 -6.21 -3.27 15.23
C TYR A 206 -5.96 -2.37 16.45
N PRO A 207 -5.75 -1.06 16.27
CA PRO A 207 -5.49 -0.19 17.42
C PRO A 207 -6.72 -0.05 18.32
N TYR A 208 -6.57 -0.07 19.65
CA TYR A 208 -7.73 0.00 20.55
C TYR A 208 -8.28 1.41 20.82
N ILE A 209 -7.65 2.46 20.27
CA ILE A 209 -8.10 3.86 20.40
C ILE A 209 -9.46 4.18 19.78
N TYR A 210 -9.99 3.31 18.92
CA TYR A 210 -11.23 3.56 18.18
C TYR A 210 -12.46 3.06 18.97
N PRO A 211 -13.54 3.86 19.05
CA PRO A 211 -14.67 3.59 19.93
C PRO A 211 -15.32 2.23 19.64
N ALA A 212 -15.72 1.52 20.70
CA ALA A 212 -16.26 0.16 20.61
C ALA A 212 -17.63 0.04 19.90
N LYS A 213 -18.22 1.14 19.41
CA LYS A 213 -19.53 1.16 18.76
C LYS A 213 -19.39 1.37 17.26
N ASP A 214 -19.82 0.36 16.51
CA ASP A 214 -20.02 0.41 15.06
C ASP A 214 -21.22 1.31 14.74
N ASN A 215 -20.97 2.44 14.07
CA ASN A 215 -22.02 3.18 13.39
C ASN A 215 -22.12 2.64 11.96
N TRP A 216 -23.17 1.86 11.67
CA TRP A 216 -23.34 1.19 10.37
C TRP A 216 -23.26 2.13 9.15
N GLY A 217 -23.56 3.43 9.31
CA GLY A 217 -23.43 4.45 8.26
C GLY A 217 -21.98 4.84 7.91
N ASP A 218 -21.02 4.59 8.80
CA ASP A 218 -19.66 5.16 8.72
C ASP A 218 -18.61 4.11 8.30
N LYS A 219 -19.03 2.90 7.93
CA LYS A 219 -18.11 1.79 7.57
C LYS A 219 -17.15 2.13 6.44
N LEU A 220 -17.61 2.94 5.49
CA LEU A 220 -16.77 3.44 4.41
C LEU A 220 -15.84 4.55 4.95
N GLU A 221 -16.28 5.39 5.87
CA GLU A 221 -15.44 6.43 6.46
C GLU A 221 -14.22 5.85 7.19
N TYR A 222 -14.39 4.75 7.91
CA TYR A 222 -13.33 4.07 8.67
C TYR A 222 -12.15 3.57 7.85
N HIS A 223 -12.32 3.43 6.54
CA HIS A 223 -11.23 3.05 5.65
C HIS A 223 -10.27 4.22 5.37
N ASN A 224 -10.72 5.47 5.52
CA ASN A 224 -9.95 6.62 5.08
C ASN A 224 -8.67 6.81 5.88
N LEU A 225 -7.60 7.26 5.20
CA LEU A 225 -6.31 7.55 5.84
C LEU A 225 -6.38 8.66 6.91
N SER A 226 -7.41 9.51 6.88
CA SER A 226 -7.64 10.56 7.87
C SER A 226 -8.08 10.04 9.24
N GLN A 227 -8.46 8.75 9.33
CA GLN A 227 -8.89 8.15 10.60
C GLN A 227 -7.70 7.86 11.53
N TRP A 228 -6.49 7.76 10.98
CA TRP A 228 -5.28 7.39 11.72
C TRP A 228 -4.76 8.54 12.58
N ARG A 229 -4.51 8.23 13.87
CA ARG A 229 -3.95 9.18 14.83
C ARG A 229 -2.51 8.82 15.15
N PHE A 230 -1.68 9.84 15.26
CA PHE A 230 -0.24 9.69 15.52
C PHE A 230 0.16 10.51 16.73
N ASP A 231 1.11 10.00 17.51
CA ASP A 231 1.70 10.72 18.63
C ASP A 231 2.68 11.82 18.15
N GLU A 232 3.30 12.51 19.10
CA GLU A 232 4.29 13.56 18.82
C GLU A 232 5.55 13.05 18.09
N ASN A 233 5.85 11.75 18.19
CA ASN A 233 6.95 11.08 17.50
C ASN A 233 6.53 10.53 16.13
N GLY A 234 5.28 10.73 15.72
CA GLY A 234 4.71 10.23 14.48
C GLY A 234 4.46 8.71 14.47
N GLN A 235 4.45 8.05 15.63
CA GLN A 235 4.04 6.66 15.77
C GLN A 235 2.52 6.57 15.84
N LEU A 236 1.94 5.48 15.31
CA LEU A 236 0.51 5.26 15.43
C LEU A 236 0.11 5.14 16.91
N VAL A 237 -0.97 5.81 17.32
CA VAL A 237 -1.47 5.67 18.69
C VAL A 237 -2.24 4.35 18.80
N ASP A 238 -1.79 3.48 19.69
CA ASP A 238 -2.38 2.19 20.01
C ASP A 238 -2.49 2.10 21.55
N LEU A 239 -3.67 2.39 22.11
CA LEU A 239 -3.98 2.28 23.54
C LEU A 239 -4.95 1.14 23.73
#